data_AF-A0A9W8QEC9-F1
#
_entry.id   AF-A0A9W8QEC9-F1
#
_cell.length_a   1.000
_cell.length_b   1.000
_cell.length_c   1.000
_cell.angle_alpha   90.00
_cell.angle_beta   90.00
_cell.angle_gamma   90.00
#
_symmetry.space_group_name_H-M   'P 1'
#
loop_
_entity.id
_entity.type
_entity.pdbx_description
1 polymer ?
#
loop_
_entity_poly.entity_id
_entity_poly.type
_entity_poly.pdbx_seq_one_letter_code
_entity_poly.pdbx_strand_id
1 'polypeptide(L)'
;MEIPRVCSSLVTEGGSLEVDGEGTLLITESSVLNDNRNPGQSRQDIEAELARTLGIKKFIWIPGRKGLEITDGHIDGIARFMAPGHVLLSRPSELDDSVWTRIYEEAYDVLRNSTDAKGRKLQITEITEADMNHIGLDEEELDDINAGKEDAPALTYVNYLLVNDGIIFPQFGDNKADAAALKVIRSLYKDRDVEPVYIQELPFLGGGIHCSTQEVPDPAS
;
A
#
# COMPACT_ATOMS: atom_id res chain seq x y z
N MET A 1 -23.09 16.17 -11.09
CA MET A 1 -23.70 14.99 -10.43
C MET A 1 -23.70 15.29 -8.95
N GLU A 2 -24.85 15.28 -8.28
CA GLU A 2 -24.88 15.35 -6.81
C GLU A 2 -24.60 13.95 -6.27
N ILE A 3 -23.40 13.72 -5.76
CA ILE A 3 -23.01 12.44 -5.15
C ILE A 3 -23.37 12.53 -3.66
N PRO A 4 -24.27 11.67 -3.13
CA PRO A 4 -24.61 11.68 -1.72
C PRO A 4 -23.38 11.39 -0.84
N ARG A 5 -23.22 12.15 0.24
CA ARG A 5 -22.16 11.91 1.22
C ARG A 5 -22.66 10.99 2.33
N VAL A 6 -22.00 9.86 2.53
CA VAL A 6 -22.15 9.02 3.72
C VAL A 6 -21.08 9.44 4.73
N CYS A 7 -21.49 9.95 5.89
CA CYS A 7 -20.54 10.32 6.94
C CYS A 7 -20.04 9.06 7.68
N SER A 8 -18.80 9.11 8.15
CA SER A 8 -18.25 8.13 9.09
C SER A 8 -17.86 8.78 10.41
N SER A 9 -17.89 7.99 11.49
CA SER A 9 -17.34 8.39 12.79
C SER A 9 -15.84 8.12 12.93
N LEU A 10 -15.22 7.40 12.00
CA LEU A 10 -13.80 7.10 12.03
C LEU A 10 -12.97 8.21 11.40
N VAL A 11 -11.79 8.43 11.96
CA VAL A 11 -10.68 9.12 11.30
C VAL A 11 -9.91 8.08 10.51
N THR A 12 -9.96 8.18 9.18
CA THR A 12 -9.24 7.30 8.24
C THR A 12 -8.85 8.09 7.00
N GLU A 13 -7.91 7.55 6.24
CA GLU A 13 -7.34 8.10 5.02
C GLU A 13 -7.48 7.07 3.90
N GLY A 14 -7.59 7.50 2.64
CA GLY A 14 -7.75 6.58 1.51
C GLY A 14 -6.63 5.52 1.44
N GLY A 15 -5.38 5.91 1.69
CA GLY A 15 -4.23 5.01 1.67
C GLY A 15 -4.21 3.94 2.79
N SER A 16 -4.99 4.09 3.86
CA SER A 16 -5.11 3.06 4.91
C SER A 16 -6.13 1.97 4.58
N LEU A 17 -6.83 2.06 3.44
CA LEU A 17 -7.91 1.16 3.04
C LEU A 17 -7.68 0.58 1.64
N GLU A 18 -7.60 -0.75 1.52
CA GLU A 18 -7.43 -1.42 0.22
C GLU A 18 -8.48 -2.53 0.04
N VAL A 19 -9.38 -2.34 -0.93
CA VAL A 19 -10.57 -3.19 -1.13
C VAL A 19 -10.48 -4.03 -2.40
N ASP A 20 -11.01 -5.26 -2.35
CA ASP A 20 -11.03 -6.17 -3.52
C ASP A 20 -12.27 -5.99 -4.43
N GLY A 21 -13.20 -5.11 -4.07
CA GLY A 21 -14.49 -4.94 -4.75
C GLY A 21 -15.52 -6.05 -4.50
N GLU A 22 -15.18 -7.06 -3.69
CA GLU A 22 -16.04 -8.21 -3.38
C GLU A 22 -16.28 -8.41 -1.87
N GLY A 23 -15.95 -7.40 -1.07
CA GLY A 23 -16.24 -7.32 0.35
C GLY A 23 -15.07 -7.69 1.25
N THR A 24 -13.84 -7.76 0.72
CA THR A 24 -12.62 -7.96 1.51
C THR A 24 -11.85 -6.64 1.62
N LEU A 25 -11.37 -6.33 2.81
CA LEU A 25 -10.50 -5.18 3.10
C LEU A 25 -9.15 -5.67 3.63
N LEU A 26 -8.06 -5.23 3.00
CA LEU A 26 -6.73 -5.21 3.63
C LEU A 26 -6.61 -3.88 4.40
N ILE A 27 -6.11 -3.96 5.62
CA ILE A 27 -6.00 -2.82 6.53
C ILE A 27 -4.86 -3.08 7.51
N THR A 28 -4.18 -2.03 7.95
CA THR A 28 -3.14 -2.15 8.98
C THR A 28 -3.65 -1.75 10.36
N GLU A 29 -3.24 -2.50 11.38
CA GLU A 29 -3.55 -2.19 12.78
C GLU A 29 -2.88 -0.87 13.19
N SER A 30 -1.64 -0.67 12.77
CA SER A 30 -0.86 0.51 13.14
C SER A 30 -1.42 1.83 12.61
N SER A 31 -2.09 1.84 11.45
CA SER A 31 -2.66 3.08 10.90
C SER A 31 -4.05 3.38 11.47
N VAL A 32 -4.91 2.37 11.65
CA VAL A 32 -6.33 2.62 11.98
C VAL A 32 -6.66 2.42 13.46
N LEU A 33 -6.01 1.49 14.16
CA LEU A 33 -6.16 1.28 15.62
C LEU A 33 -5.20 2.15 16.45
N ASN A 34 -4.69 3.23 15.86
CA ASN A 34 -3.79 4.14 16.54
C ASN A 34 -4.56 5.16 17.37
N ASP A 35 -4.06 5.47 18.56
CA ASP A 35 -4.69 6.46 19.45
C ASP A 35 -4.63 7.87 18.83
N ASN A 36 -3.68 8.12 17.92
CA ASN A 36 -3.62 9.36 17.15
C ASN A 36 -4.67 9.43 16.02
N ARG A 37 -5.38 8.34 15.71
CA ARG A 37 -6.48 8.29 14.73
C ARG A 37 -7.83 8.10 15.42
N ASN A 38 -8.03 6.96 16.06
CA ASN A 38 -9.32 6.51 16.58
C ASN A 38 -9.22 6.15 18.08
N PRO A 39 -8.93 7.13 18.96
CA PRO A 39 -8.69 6.87 20.38
C PRO A 39 -9.91 6.22 21.04
N GLY A 40 -9.67 5.09 21.72
CA GLY A 40 -10.71 4.36 22.45
C GLY A 40 -11.70 3.55 21.59
N GLN A 41 -11.52 3.51 20.26
CA GLN A 41 -12.30 2.62 19.40
C GLN A 41 -11.72 1.19 19.46
N SER A 42 -12.58 0.19 19.64
CA SER A 42 -12.16 -1.20 19.51
C SER A 42 -12.07 -1.63 18.04
N ARG A 43 -11.39 -2.74 17.77
CA ARG A 43 -11.39 -3.35 16.43
C ARG A 43 -12.80 -3.62 15.93
N GLN A 44 -13.69 -4.09 16.81
CA GLN A 44 -15.08 -4.39 16.45
C GLN A 44 -15.86 -3.13 16.08
N ASP A 45 -15.61 -1.99 16.74
CA ASP A 45 -16.25 -0.72 16.40
C ASP A 45 -15.82 -0.24 15.01
N ILE A 46 -14.51 -0.34 14.72
CA ILE A 46 -13.94 0.00 13.42
C ILE A 46 -14.50 -0.91 12.31
N GLU A 47 -14.51 -2.23 12.54
CA GLU A 47 -15.05 -3.20 11.59
C GLU A 47 -16.54 -2.96 11.31
N ALA A 48 -17.34 -2.67 12.35
CA ALA A 48 -18.77 -2.40 12.18
C ALA A 48 -19.03 -1.14 11.34
N GLU A 49 -18.24 -0.10 11.56
CA GLU A 49 -18.38 1.16 10.84
C GLU A 49 -17.90 1.06 9.39
N LEU A 50 -16.77 0.40 9.13
CA LEU A 50 -16.28 0.14 7.77
C LEU A 50 -17.19 -0.83 7.00
N ALA A 51 -17.79 -1.82 7.67
CA ALA A 51 -18.80 -2.67 7.06
C ALA A 51 -20.04 -1.87 6.63
N ARG A 52 -20.47 -0.90 7.45
CA ARG A 52 -21.62 -0.02 7.16
C ARG A 52 -21.33 0.95 6.01
N THR A 53 -20.15 1.54 5.96
CA THR A 53 -19.80 2.59 4.99
C THR A 53 -19.29 2.05 3.66
N LEU A 54 -18.56 0.93 3.67
CA LEU A 54 -17.89 0.37 2.50
C LEU A 54 -18.42 -1.01 2.07
N GLY A 55 -19.34 -1.61 2.83
CA GLY A 55 -19.91 -2.92 2.50
C GLY A 55 -18.96 -4.10 2.74
N ILE A 56 -17.92 -3.90 3.56
CA ILE A 56 -16.93 -4.93 3.89
C ILE A 56 -17.56 -6.05 4.70
N LYS A 57 -17.19 -7.28 4.36
CA LYS A 57 -17.62 -8.52 5.01
C LYS A 57 -16.47 -9.26 5.67
N LYS A 58 -15.24 -8.99 5.24
CA LYS A 58 -14.04 -9.61 5.79
C LYS A 58 -12.88 -8.63 5.85
N PHE A 59 -12.21 -8.66 6.99
CA PHE A 59 -11.04 -7.85 7.28
C PHE A 59 -9.81 -8.76 7.35
N ILE A 60 -8.73 -8.34 6.71
CA ILE A 60 -7.41 -8.95 6.84
C ILE A 60 -6.51 -7.89 7.46
N TRP A 61 -6.20 -8.08 8.74
CA TRP A 61 -5.42 -7.15 9.54
C TRP A 61 -3.94 -7.49 9.46
N ILE A 62 -3.15 -6.56 8.89
CA ILE A 62 -1.69 -6.62 8.93
C ILE A 62 -1.22 -5.78 10.13
N PRO A 63 -0.23 -6.22 10.93
CA PRO A 63 0.18 -5.46 12.12
C PRO A 63 0.66 -4.02 11.81
N GLY A 64 1.50 -3.86 10.78
CA GLY A 64 2.16 -2.59 10.45
C GLY A 64 3.08 -2.08 11.57
N ARG A 65 3.49 -0.80 11.55
CA ARG A 65 4.35 -0.18 12.59
C ARG A 65 3.93 1.25 12.86
N LYS A 66 3.66 1.56 14.14
CA LYS A 66 3.34 2.92 14.59
C LYS A 66 4.61 3.77 14.68
N GLY A 67 4.55 5.00 14.17
CA GLY A 67 5.62 6.00 14.24
C GLY A 67 6.91 5.62 13.51
N LEU A 68 6.88 4.61 12.62
CA LEU A 68 8.03 4.26 11.79
C LEU A 68 8.17 5.21 10.60
N GLU A 69 7.05 5.56 9.97
CA GLU A 69 6.96 6.60 8.94
C GLU A 69 5.67 7.40 9.13
N ILE A 70 5.48 8.44 8.31
CA ILE A 70 4.46 9.49 8.50
C ILE A 70 3.01 8.98 8.53
N THR A 71 2.74 7.83 7.91
CA THR A 71 1.40 7.26 7.77
C THR A 71 1.04 6.19 8.80
N ASP A 72 1.95 5.84 9.71
CA ASP A 72 1.80 4.74 10.66
C ASP A 72 1.50 3.38 9.97
N GLY A 73 2.06 3.16 8.79
CA GLY A 73 2.03 1.94 8.00
C GLY A 73 0.76 1.82 7.17
N HIS A 74 0.46 2.80 6.31
CA HIS A 74 -0.63 2.67 5.35
C HIS A 74 -0.50 1.39 4.51
N ILE A 75 -1.65 0.76 4.23
CA ILE A 75 -1.69 -0.52 3.51
C ILE A 75 -1.26 -0.36 2.06
N ASP A 76 -1.48 0.82 1.44
CA ASP A 76 -1.11 1.10 0.06
C ASP A 76 0.40 1.17 -0.21
N GLY A 77 1.22 1.23 0.86
CA GLY A 77 2.67 1.06 0.80
C GLY A 77 3.14 -0.37 1.07
N ILE A 78 2.25 -1.27 1.52
CA ILE A 78 2.58 -2.64 1.94
C ILE A 78 2.00 -3.67 0.96
N ALA A 79 0.70 -3.59 0.65
CA ALA A 79 0.02 -4.57 -0.16
C ALA A 79 -1.19 -3.99 -0.91
N ARG A 80 -1.39 -4.42 -2.16
CA ARG A 80 -2.51 -4.00 -3.02
C ARG A 80 -3.24 -5.20 -3.59
N PHE A 81 -4.55 -5.14 -3.72
CA PHE A 81 -5.29 -6.09 -4.53
C PHE A 81 -5.03 -5.81 -6.02
N MET A 82 -4.68 -6.88 -6.74
CA MET A 82 -4.55 -6.89 -8.20
C MET A 82 -5.85 -7.32 -8.86
N ALA A 83 -6.57 -8.20 -8.16
CA ALA A 83 -7.87 -8.74 -8.49
C ALA A 83 -8.44 -9.40 -7.21
N PRO A 84 -9.74 -9.73 -7.17
CA PRO A 84 -10.31 -10.51 -6.07
C PRO A 84 -9.54 -11.82 -5.84
N GLY A 85 -8.93 -11.96 -4.66
CA GLY A 85 -8.12 -13.11 -4.28
C GLY A 85 -6.65 -13.09 -4.74
N HIS A 86 -6.16 -12.00 -5.34
CA HIS A 86 -4.75 -11.84 -5.75
C HIS A 86 -4.18 -10.54 -5.21
N VAL A 87 -3.13 -10.63 -4.40
CA VAL A 87 -2.44 -9.51 -3.76
C VAL A 87 -1.03 -9.34 -4.31
N LEU A 88 -0.65 -8.09 -4.59
CA LEU A 88 0.74 -7.66 -4.79
C LEU A 88 1.30 -7.20 -3.45
N LEU A 89 2.42 -7.78 -3.02
CA LEU A 89 3.06 -7.51 -1.73
C LEU A 89 4.40 -6.84 -1.94
N SER A 90 4.61 -5.73 -1.23
CA SER A 90 5.88 -5.03 -1.13
C SER A 90 6.92 -5.91 -0.44
N ARG A 91 8.04 -6.16 -1.12
CA ARG A 91 9.17 -6.89 -0.57
C ARG A 91 10.38 -5.95 -0.53
N PRO A 92 11.04 -5.75 0.62
CA PRO A 92 12.26 -4.96 0.71
C PRO A 92 13.32 -5.39 -0.31
N SER A 93 14.20 -4.46 -0.71
CA SER A 93 15.30 -4.74 -1.66
C SER A 93 16.17 -5.90 -1.17
N GLU A 94 16.50 -5.90 0.12
CA GLU A 94 17.24 -6.95 0.82
C GLU A 94 16.45 -7.52 2.00
N LEU A 95 16.67 -8.80 2.32
CA LEU A 95 16.10 -9.44 3.52
C LEU A 95 17.21 -9.56 4.56
N ASP A 96 17.07 -8.78 5.62
CA ASP A 96 18.04 -8.55 6.69
C ASP A 96 17.33 -8.45 8.05
N ASP A 97 18.03 -8.02 9.11
CA ASP A 97 17.45 -7.86 10.45
C ASP A 97 16.64 -6.56 10.64
N SER A 98 16.36 -5.83 9.54
CA SER A 98 15.65 -4.55 9.60
C SER A 98 14.19 -4.69 10.05
N VAL A 99 13.58 -3.55 10.38
CA VAL A 99 12.15 -3.49 10.67
C VAL A 99 11.31 -3.76 9.41
N TRP A 100 11.81 -3.37 8.23
CA TRP A 100 11.12 -3.55 6.95
C TRP A 100 11.01 -5.04 6.57
N THR A 101 12.08 -5.80 6.76
CA THR A 101 12.05 -7.27 6.58
C THR A 101 11.00 -7.91 7.49
N ARG A 102 10.92 -7.50 8.76
CA ARG A 102 9.91 -8.00 9.70
C ARG A 102 8.47 -7.63 9.30
N ILE A 103 8.23 -6.41 8.82
CA ILE A 103 6.91 -6.00 8.32
C ILE A 103 6.49 -6.88 7.14
N TYR A 104 7.40 -7.08 6.19
CA TYR A 104 7.17 -7.95 5.04
C TYR A 104 6.86 -9.39 5.44
N GLU A 105 7.64 -9.99 6.34
CA GLU A 105 7.42 -11.36 6.82
C GLU A 105 6.07 -11.51 7.52
N GLU A 106 5.70 -10.57 8.38
CA GLU A 106 4.40 -10.57 9.06
C GLU A 106 3.23 -10.40 8.07
N ALA A 107 3.36 -9.48 7.11
CA ALA A 107 2.37 -9.28 6.06
C ALA A 107 2.20 -10.54 5.21
N TYR A 108 3.31 -11.16 4.79
CA TYR A 108 3.31 -12.41 4.04
C TYR A 108 2.65 -13.54 4.83
N ASP A 109 2.97 -13.67 6.12
CA ASP A 109 2.39 -14.68 7.01
C ASP A 109 0.88 -14.48 7.22
N VAL A 110 0.42 -13.24 7.40
CA VAL A 110 -1.01 -12.94 7.48
C VAL A 110 -1.71 -13.29 6.17
N LEU A 111 -1.18 -12.83 5.04
CA LEU A 111 -1.80 -13.02 3.73
C LEU A 111 -1.89 -14.50 3.36
N ARG A 112 -0.81 -15.28 3.54
CA ARG A 112 -0.80 -16.72 3.16
C ARG A 112 -1.77 -17.55 4.00
N ASN A 113 -1.98 -17.16 5.25
CA ASN A 113 -2.86 -17.86 6.17
C ASN A 113 -4.33 -17.40 6.05
N SER A 114 -4.57 -16.26 5.40
CA SER A 114 -5.90 -15.71 5.19
C SER A 114 -6.67 -16.37 4.05
N THR A 115 -7.95 -16.03 3.97
CA THR A 115 -8.80 -16.20 2.79
C THR A 115 -9.59 -14.90 2.62
N ASP A 116 -10.17 -14.66 1.46
CA ASP A 116 -11.01 -13.49 1.23
C ASP A 116 -12.47 -13.70 1.66
N ALA A 117 -13.34 -12.71 1.43
CA ALA A 117 -14.76 -12.74 1.80
C ALA A 117 -15.57 -13.84 1.10
N LYS A 118 -15.09 -14.35 -0.05
CA LYS A 118 -15.67 -15.49 -0.76
C LYS A 118 -15.01 -16.83 -0.42
N GLY A 119 -14.07 -16.84 0.52
CA GLY A 119 -13.36 -18.03 0.98
C GLY A 119 -12.22 -18.48 0.07
N ARG A 120 -11.82 -17.69 -0.93
CA ARG A 120 -10.67 -18.01 -1.79
C ARG A 120 -9.38 -17.84 -1.00
N LYS A 121 -8.41 -18.72 -1.24
CA LYS A 121 -7.04 -18.52 -0.78
C LYS A 121 -6.40 -17.40 -1.60
N LEU A 122 -5.62 -16.56 -0.93
CA LEU A 122 -4.96 -15.45 -1.59
C LEU A 122 -3.76 -15.96 -2.39
N GLN A 123 -3.72 -15.62 -3.69
CA GLN A 123 -2.50 -15.65 -4.46
C GLN A 123 -1.67 -14.41 -4.08
N ILE A 124 -0.40 -14.62 -3.77
CA ILE A 124 0.52 -13.53 -3.42
C ILE A 124 1.56 -13.43 -4.54
N THR A 125 1.77 -12.23 -5.06
CA THR A 125 2.91 -11.91 -5.91
C THR A 125 3.73 -10.86 -5.20
N GLU A 126 5.02 -11.10 -5.07
CA GLU A 126 5.94 -10.15 -4.45
C GLU A 126 6.50 -9.21 -5.52
N ILE A 127 6.76 -7.97 -5.13
CA ILE A 127 7.52 -7.01 -5.90
C ILE A 127 8.67 -6.47 -5.05
N THR A 128 9.89 -6.61 -5.55
CA THR A 128 11.08 -6.11 -4.86
C THR A 128 11.15 -4.60 -5.02
N GLU A 129 11.21 -3.89 -3.90
CA GLU A 129 11.28 -2.43 -3.86
C GLU A 129 12.65 -1.88 -4.25
N ALA A 130 12.68 -0.59 -4.58
CA ALA A 130 13.92 0.10 -4.93
C ALA A 130 14.84 0.20 -3.71
N ASP A 131 16.15 0.18 -3.98
CA ASP A 131 17.17 0.39 -2.97
C ASP A 131 17.55 1.87 -2.92
N MET A 132 17.44 2.48 -1.73
CA MET A 132 17.83 3.87 -1.49
C MET A 132 19.31 4.14 -1.82
N ASN A 133 20.18 3.13 -1.73
CA ASN A 133 21.59 3.25 -2.10
C ASN A 133 21.81 3.32 -3.63
N HIS A 134 20.77 3.08 -4.44
CA HIS A 134 20.86 3.01 -5.90
C HIS A 134 20.07 4.11 -6.62
N ILE A 135 19.48 5.06 -5.91
CA ILE A 135 18.71 6.17 -6.50
C ILE A 135 19.53 7.47 -6.65
N GLY A 136 20.82 7.45 -6.30
CA GLY A 136 21.73 8.57 -6.53
C GLY A 136 21.77 9.63 -5.44
N LEU A 137 21.38 9.29 -4.20
CA LEU A 137 21.59 10.13 -3.02
C LEU A 137 23.08 10.27 -2.71
N ASP A 138 23.45 11.43 -2.17
CA ASP A 138 24.81 11.64 -1.65
C ASP A 138 25.01 11.05 -0.24
N GLU A 139 26.26 11.03 0.21
CA GLU A 139 26.62 10.43 1.51
C GLU A 139 25.99 11.18 2.70
N GLU A 140 25.79 12.50 2.60
CA GLU A 140 25.21 13.31 3.67
C GLU A 140 23.70 13.03 3.80
N GLU A 141 22.98 12.96 2.68
CA GLU A 141 21.56 12.58 2.63
C GLU A 141 21.33 11.17 3.21
N LEU A 142 22.16 10.20 2.82
CA LEU A 142 22.08 8.83 3.34
C LEU A 142 22.36 8.79 4.84
N ASP A 143 23.37 9.52 5.32
CA ASP A 143 23.71 9.57 6.75
C ASP A 143 22.59 10.22 7.58
N ASP A 144 21.96 11.28 7.07
CA ASP A 144 20.87 11.98 7.77
C ASP A 144 19.60 11.12 7.84
N ILE A 145 19.25 10.40 6.78
CA ILE A 145 18.16 9.42 6.79
C ILE A 145 18.47 8.26 7.75
N ASN A 146 19.67 7.68 7.68
CA ASN A 146 20.07 6.56 8.54
C ASN A 146 20.15 6.95 10.03
N ALA A 147 20.49 8.21 10.31
CA ALA A 147 20.48 8.78 11.65
C ALA A 147 19.07 9.18 12.14
N GLY A 148 18.05 9.09 11.29
CA GLY A 148 16.67 9.51 11.58
C GLY A 148 16.52 11.02 11.74
N LYS A 149 17.41 11.81 11.13
CA LYS A 149 17.26 13.27 11.05
C LYS A 149 16.27 13.67 9.95
N GLU A 150 16.21 12.85 8.91
CA GLU A 150 15.23 12.94 7.83
C GLU A 150 14.47 11.62 7.72
N ASP A 151 13.24 11.69 7.22
CA ASP A 151 12.42 10.50 6.97
C ASP A 151 12.95 9.75 5.75
N ALA A 152 12.90 8.41 5.79
CA ALA A 152 13.25 7.60 4.63
C ALA A 152 12.23 7.79 3.48
N PRO A 153 12.67 7.86 2.21
CA PRO A 153 11.77 8.05 1.09
C PRO A 153 10.86 6.83 0.87
N ALA A 154 9.61 7.08 0.47
CA ALA A 154 8.61 6.06 0.16
C ALA A 154 8.86 5.40 -1.22
N LEU A 155 9.94 4.61 -1.33
CA LEU A 155 10.39 3.96 -2.57
C LEU A 155 9.62 2.66 -2.89
N THR A 156 8.29 2.74 -2.94
CA THR A 156 7.39 1.58 -3.04
C THR A 156 6.65 1.51 -4.38
N TYR A 157 6.91 0.45 -5.15
CA TYR A 157 6.26 0.13 -6.43
C TYR A 157 4.80 -0.28 -6.27
N VAL A 158 4.37 -0.76 -5.09
CA VAL A 158 2.95 -1.06 -4.85
C VAL A 158 2.11 0.22 -4.78
N ASN A 159 2.72 1.40 -4.63
CA ASN A 159 2.03 2.69 -4.64
C ASN A 159 1.71 3.22 -6.06
N TYR A 160 1.32 2.31 -6.96
CA TYR A 160 0.90 2.63 -8.32
C TYR A 160 -0.57 3.04 -8.39
N LEU A 161 -0.95 3.70 -9.49
CA LEU A 161 -2.35 4.02 -9.80
C LEU A 161 -2.88 3.13 -10.92
N LEU A 162 -3.98 2.44 -10.65
CA LEU A 162 -4.76 1.73 -11.67
C LEU A 162 -5.77 2.70 -12.31
N VAL A 163 -5.79 2.74 -13.64
CA VAL A 163 -6.80 3.48 -14.43
C VAL A 163 -7.51 2.53 -15.40
N ASN A 164 -8.63 2.94 -15.99
CA ASN A 164 -9.53 2.08 -16.77
C ASN A 164 -8.83 1.12 -17.74
N ASP A 165 -7.85 1.60 -18.50
CA ASP A 165 -7.13 0.82 -19.52
C ASP A 165 -5.61 0.76 -19.27
N GLY A 166 -5.14 1.18 -18.09
CA GLY A 166 -3.71 1.37 -17.86
C GLY A 166 -3.28 1.43 -16.40
N ILE A 167 -1.98 1.60 -16.21
CA ILE A 167 -1.32 1.69 -14.91
C ILE A 167 -0.27 2.78 -14.98
N ILE A 168 -0.35 3.74 -14.06
CA ILE A 168 0.71 4.72 -13.85
C ILE A 168 1.62 4.15 -12.77
N PHE A 169 2.80 3.71 -13.18
CA PHE A 169 3.70 2.88 -12.38
C PHE A 169 4.93 3.68 -11.95
N PRO A 170 5.25 3.79 -10.65
CA PRO A 170 6.34 4.63 -10.19
C PRO A 170 7.70 4.05 -10.60
N GLN A 171 8.66 4.93 -10.84
CA GLN A 171 10.07 4.63 -11.05
C GLN A 171 10.90 5.56 -10.16
N PHE A 172 12.01 5.06 -9.64
CA PHE A 172 12.77 5.74 -8.58
C PHE A 172 14.22 6.04 -8.95
N GLY A 173 14.72 5.52 -10.07
CA GLY A 173 16.11 5.72 -10.52
C GLY A 173 17.04 4.56 -10.20
N ASP A 174 16.60 3.58 -9.40
CA ASP A 174 17.26 2.28 -9.30
C ASP A 174 16.96 1.48 -10.57
N ASN A 175 17.76 1.69 -11.62
CA ASN A 175 17.56 1.10 -12.95
C ASN A 175 17.33 -0.43 -12.94
N LYS A 176 17.91 -1.14 -11.97
CA LYS A 176 17.78 -2.60 -11.87
C LYS A 176 16.44 -2.97 -11.25
N ALA A 177 16.08 -2.36 -10.12
CA ALA A 177 14.80 -2.61 -9.47
C ALA A 177 13.64 -2.10 -10.33
N ASP A 178 13.77 -0.91 -10.93
CA ASP A 178 12.78 -0.27 -11.81
C ASP A 178 12.40 -1.21 -12.97
N ALA A 179 13.41 -1.75 -13.66
CA ALA A 179 13.20 -2.68 -14.75
C ALA A 179 12.59 -4.03 -14.31
N ALA A 180 12.99 -4.53 -13.13
CA ALA A 180 12.45 -5.76 -12.57
C ALA A 180 10.97 -5.60 -12.17
N ALA A 181 10.64 -4.50 -11.49
CA ALA A 181 9.30 -4.13 -11.08
C ALA A 181 8.37 -3.95 -12.29
N LEU A 182 8.84 -3.27 -13.34
CA LEU A 182 8.12 -3.14 -14.61
C LEU A 182 7.82 -4.49 -15.26
N LYS A 183 8.77 -5.43 -15.20
CA LYS A 183 8.56 -6.78 -15.73
C LYS A 183 7.49 -7.53 -14.96
N VAL A 184 7.48 -7.41 -13.62
CA VAL A 184 6.47 -8.03 -12.76
C VAL A 184 5.10 -7.45 -13.09
N ILE A 185 4.91 -6.13 -13.03
CA ILE A 185 3.59 -5.51 -13.19
C ILE A 185 3.00 -5.76 -14.59
N ARG A 186 3.82 -5.71 -15.65
CA ARG A 186 3.41 -6.04 -17.03
C ARG A 186 3.02 -7.51 -17.21
N SER A 187 3.62 -8.41 -16.42
CA SER A 187 3.25 -9.83 -16.47
C SER A 187 1.89 -10.11 -15.82
N LEU A 188 1.50 -9.27 -14.85
CA LEU A 188 0.25 -9.38 -14.10
C LEU A 188 -0.90 -8.72 -14.86
N TYR A 189 -0.68 -7.55 -15.44
CA TYR A 189 -1.68 -6.80 -16.19
C TYR A 189 -1.42 -6.85 -17.69
N LYS A 190 -1.86 -7.93 -18.34
CA LYS A 190 -1.60 -8.18 -19.76
C LYS A 190 -2.46 -7.36 -20.71
N ASP A 191 -3.63 -6.95 -20.24
CA ASP A 191 -4.64 -6.23 -21.03
C ASP A 191 -4.66 -4.73 -20.70
N ARG A 192 -3.63 -4.22 -20.01
CA ARG A 192 -3.50 -2.80 -19.62
C ARG A 192 -2.14 -2.26 -20.02
N ASP A 193 -2.13 -1.00 -20.45
CA ASP A 193 -0.88 -0.30 -20.74
C ASP A 193 -0.20 0.14 -19.43
N VAL A 194 1.07 -0.25 -19.26
CA VAL A 194 1.87 0.15 -18.09
C VAL A 194 2.78 1.30 -18.48
N GLU A 195 2.46 2.49 -17.97
CA GLU A 195 3.21 3.73 -18.16
C GLU A 195 4.14 3.98 -16.96
N PRO A 196 5.47 3.79 -17.11
CA PRO A 196 6.43 4.14 -16.07
C PRO A 196 6.55 5.66 -15.91
N VAL A 197 6.48 6.14 -14.68
CA VAL A 197 6.67 7.55 -14.34
C VAL A 197 7.76 7.68 -13.28
N TYR A 198 8.84 8.35 -13.64
CA TYR A 198 9.89 8.73 -12.69
C TYR A 198 9.35 9.78 -11.71
N ILE A 199 9.30 9.44 -10.43
CA ILE A 199 8.85 10.33 -9.36
C ILE A 199 10.01 10.71 -8.46
N GLN A 200 10.56 11.89 -8.71
CA GLN A 200 11.73 12.36 -7.98
C GLN A 200 11.39 12.80 -6.55
N GLU A 201 10.47 13.74 -6.39
CA GLU A 201 10.26 14.44 -5.10
C GLU A 201 9.18 13.79 -4.22
N LEU A 202 8.15 13.17 -4.81
CA LEU A 202 7.03 12.60 -4.04
C LEU A 202 7.48 11.62 -2.95
N PRO A 203 8.42 10.68 -3.21
CA PRO A 203 8.87 9.73 -2.19
C PRO A 203 9.46 10.40 -0.94
N PHE A 204 10.21 11.49 -1.14
CA PHE A 204 10.83 12.27 -0.04
C PHE A 204 9.81 13.11 0.73
N LEU A 205 8.64 13.37 0.14
CA LEU A 205 7.51 14.01 0.81
C LEU A 205 6.58 12.99 1.51
N GLY A 206 7.00 11.72 1.59
CA GLY A 206 6.31 10.66 2.34
C GLY A 206 5.19 9.96 1.59
N GLY A 207 5.15 10.03 0.25
CA GLY A 207 4.10 9.38 -0.53
C GLY A 207 4.51 9.02 -1.96
N GLY A 208 3.58 8.42 -2.70
CA GLY A 208 3.78 8.10 -4.12
C GLY A 208 2.62 8.54 -4.99
N ILE A 209 2.49 7.89 -6.14
CA ILE A 209 1.45 8.20 -7.13
C ILE A 209 0.07 7.96 -6.53
N HIS A 210 -0.15 6.80 -5.91
CA HIS A 210 -1.43 6.43 -5.31
C HIS A 210 -1.87 7.44 -4.25
N CYS A 211 -0.99 7.81 -3.33
CA CYS A 211 -1.28 8.75 -2.25
C CYS A 211 -1.70 10.15 -2.75
N SER A 212 -1.33 10.49 -3.99
CA SER A 212 -1.58 11.80 -4.61
C SER A 212 -2.84 11.81 -5.49
N THR A 213 -3.61 10.73 -5.51
CA THR A 213 -4.72 10.52 -6.45
C THR A 213 -5.94 9.92 -5.76
N GLN A 214 -7.11 10.11 -6.35
CA GLN A 214 -8.37 9.50 -5.90
C GLN A 214 -9.24 9.23 -7.13
N GLU A 215 -9.58 7.97 -7.36
CA GLU A 215 -10.47 7.59 -8.43
C GLU A 215 -11.93 7.95 -8.13
N VAL A 216 -12.69 8.26 -9.19
CA VAL A 216 -14.14 8.41 -9.12
C VAL A 216 -14.73 7.35 -10.04
N PRO A 217 -15.31 6.27 -9.48
CA PRO A 217 -15.88 5.18 -10.28
C PRO A 217 -16.99 5.68 -11.22
N ASP A 218 -17.08 5.07 -12.41
CA ASP A 218 -18.21 5.30 -13.31
C ASP A 218 -19.44 4.55 -12.75
N PRO A 219 -20.56 5.23 -12.44
CA PRO A 219 -21.77 4.57 -11.94
C PRO A 219 -22.36 3.55 -12.93
N ALA A 220 -21.96 3.57 -14.20
CA ALA A 220 -22.45 2.70 -15.25
C ALA A 220 -21.59 1.43 -15.49
N SER A 221 -20.44 1.28 -14.82
CA SER A 221 -19.52 0.15 -14.99
C SER A 221 -19.87 -1.06 -14.13
#